data_AF-A0A090VCK0-F1
#
_entry.id   AF-A0A090VCK0-F1
#
_cell.length_a   1.000
_cell.length_b   1.000
_cell.length_c   1.000
_cell.angle_alpha   90.00
_cell.angle_beta   90.00
_cell.angle_gamma   90.00
#
_symmetry.space_group_name_H-M   'P 1'
#
loop_
_entity.id
_entity.type
_entity.pdbx_description
1 polymer ?
#
loop_
_entity_poly.entity_id
_entity_poly.type
_entity_poly.pdbx_seq_one_letter_code
_entity_poly.pdbx_strand_id
1 'polypeptide(L)'
;MKKIVLFILLSSTFCFSQNSTELKKLNEILRTEKESLLEKKKNLENQINEIDNKIEINNSKIIIQNLKENATTTLLKRNCSFYEIPSENSKIIEFTKKKTNIYLIEYYAYGTYFKAIYNNKIGYIKEKDIRQIKKVRELKLLKKRENRYSNSLISQKTTKKTYKKKRTYSKSYYRGPRGGCYYINSNGNKSYVSRSLCN
;
A
#
# COMPACT_ATOMS: atom_id res chain seq x y z
N MET A 1 -59.19 -52.73 -55.26
CA MET A 1 -57.95 -51.96 -55.02
C MET A 1 -58.16 -50.57 -54.42
N LYS A 2 -59.15 -49.76 -54.86
CA LYS A 2 -59.37 -48.40 -54.32
C LYS A 2 -59.66 -48.31 -52.79
N LYS A 3 -60.25 -49.35 -52.19
CA LYS A 3 -60.52 -49.38 -50.73
C LYS A 3 -59.27 -49.65 -49.87
N ILE A 4 -58.21 -50.25 -50.43
CA ILE A 4 -56.98 -50.57 -49.68
C ILE A 4 -56.07 -49.33 -49.56
N VAL A 5 -56.06 -48.48 -50.59
CA VAL A 5 -55.29 -47.22 -50.59
C VAL A 5 -55.83 -46.23 -49.55
N LEU A 6 -57.14 -46.21 -49.31
CA LEU A 6 -57.76 -45.36 -48.30
C LEU A 6 -57.38 -45.78 -46.86
N PHE A 7 -57.18 -47.07 -46.62
CA PHE A 7 -56.80 -47.58 -45.29
C PHE A 7 -55.35 -47.24 -44.93
N ILE A 8 -54.45 -47.25 -45.92
CA ILE A 8 -53.04 -46.87 -45.75
C ILE A 8 -52.91 -45.36 -45.46
N LEU A 9 -53.75 -44.53 -46.09
CA LEU A 9 -53.78 -43.08 -45.84
C LEU A 9 -54.40 -42.70 -44.48
N LEU A 10 -55.29 -43.51 -43.90
CA LEU A 10 -55.79 -43.28 -42.54
C LEU A 10 -54.79 -43.72 -41.47
N SER A 11 -54.04 -44.80 -41.68
CA SER A 11 -53.07 -45.30 -40.68
C SER A 11 -51.85 -44.40 -40.46
N SER A 12 -51.50 -43.53 -41.40
CA SER A 12 -50.36 -42.60 -41.25
C SER A 12 -50.67 -41.34 -40.43
N THR A 13 -51.94 -41.08 -40.10
CA THR A 13 -52.34 -39.88 -39.34
C THR A 13 -52.43 -40.09 -37.82
N PHE A 14 -52.33 -41.33 -37.34
CA PHE A 14 -52.45 -41.66 -35.91
C PHE A 14 -51.13 -41.85 -35.16
N CYS A 15 -49.96 -41.77 -35.83
CA CYS A 15 -48.67 -42.07 -35.20
C CYS A 15 -47.93 -40.87 -34.59
N PHE A 16 -48.44 -39.64 -34.69
CA PHE A 16 -47.79 -38.43 -34.15
C PHE A 16 -48.53 -37.77 -32.99
N SER A 17 -49.61 -38.37 -32.47
CA SER A 17 -50.26 -37.89 -31.24
C SER A 17 -49.48 -38.33 -29.99
N GLN A 18 -48.16 -38.17 -29.99
CA GLN A 18 -47.40 -38.18 -28.74
C GLN A 18 -47.69 -36.88 -27.98
N ASN A 19 -48.75 -36.94 -27.18
CA ASN A 19 -48.64 -36.82 -25.74
C ASN A 19 -48.08 -35.48 -25.21
N SER A 20 -48.78 -34.37 -25.50
CA SER A 20 -48.50 -33.05 -24.90
C SER A 20 -48.39 -33.09 -23.36
N THR A 21 -49.08 -34.02 -22.72
CA THR A 21 -49.00 -34.31 -21.29
C THR A 21 -47.65 -34.90 -20.85
N GLU A 22 -47.06 -35.82 -21.61
CA GLU A 22 -45.70 -36.32 -21.33
C GLU A 22 -44.66 -35.21 -21.46
N LEU A 23 -44.79 -34.35 -22.48
CA LEU A 23 -43.87 -33.25 -22.71
C LEU A 23 -43.93 -32.20 -21.58
N LYS A 24 -45.13 -31.97 -21.01
CA LYS A 24 -45.30 -31.15 -19.80
C LYS A 24 -44.60 -31.76 -18.59
N LYS A 25 -44.80 -33.06 -18.34
CA LYS A 25 -44.13 -33.78 -17.24
C LYS A 25 -42.61 -33.73 -17.36
N LEU A 26 -42.08 -33.92 -18.57
CA LEU A 26 -40.64 -33.82 -18.82
C LEU A 26 -40.11 -32.42 -18.52
N ASN A 27 -40.83 -31.37 -18.92
CA ASN A 27 -40.45 -29.99 -18.61
C ASN A 27 -40.47 -29.70 -17.09
N GLU A 28 -41.43 -30.27 -16.35
CA GLU A 28 -41.45 -30.17 -14.89
C GLU A 28 -40.24 -30.87 -14.26
N ILE A 29 -39.91 -32.08 -14.70
CA ILE A 29 -38.71 -32.81 -14.24
C ILE A 29 -37.45 -31.97 -14.49
N LEU A 30 -37.25 -31.47 -15.71
CA LEU A 30 -36.08 -30.65 -16.05
C LEU A 30 -36.02 -29.35 -15.25
N ARG A 31 -37.17 -28.74 -14.90
CA ARG A 31 -37.21 -27.56 -14.02
C ARG A 31 -36.75 -27.90 -12.61
N THR A 32 -37.26 -28.99 -12.03
CA THR A 32 -36.84 -29.44 -10.69
C THR A 32 -35.36 -29.81 -10.65
N GLU A 33 -34.86 -30.47 -11.69
CA GLU A 33 -33.44 -30.81 -11.81
C GLU A 33 -32.59 -29.53 -11.89
N LYS A 34 -32.98 -28.57 -12.73
CA LYS A 34 -32.32 -27.26 -12.82
C LYS A 34 -32.28 -26.53 -11.49
N GLU A 35 -33.38 -26.49 -10.74
CA GLU A 35 -33.43 -25.87 -9.41
C GLU A 35 -32.50 -26.58 -8.42
N SER A 36 -32.49 -27.92 -8.42
CA SER A 36 -31.59 -28.71 -7.58
C SER A 36 -30.11 -28.45 -7.91
N LEU A 37 -29.77 -28.25 -9.19
CA LEU A 37 -28.42 -27.92 -9.63
C LEU A 37 -28.03 -26.49 -9.23
N LEU A 38 -28.97 -25.54 -9.26
CA LEU A 38 -28.74 -24.17 -8.78
C LEU A 38 -28.47 -24.13 -7.27
N GLU A 39 -29.20 -24.93 -6.49
CA GLU A 39 -28.95 -25.06 -5.06
C GLU A 39 -27.57 -25.67 -4.77
N LYS A 40 -27.22 -26.77 -5.47
CA LYS A 40 -25.88 -27.37 -5.39
C LYS A 40 -24.78 -26.38 -5.74
N LYS A 41 -24.97 -25.58 -6.80
CA LYS A 41 -24.03 -24.52 -7.19
C LYS A 41 -23.84 -23.51 -6.06
N LYS A 42 -24.92 -23.00 -5.46
CA LYS A 42 -24.86 -22.04 -4.34
C LYS A 42 -24.13 -22.63 -3.12
N ASN A 43 -24.37 -23.90 -2.81
CA ASN A 43 -23.67 -24.58 -1.73
C ASN A 43 -22.16 -24.67 -2.01
N LEU A 44 -21.76 -25.03 -3.24
CA LEU A 44 -20.35 -25.05 -3.64
C LEU A 44 -19.71 -23.65 -3.57
N GLU A 45 -20.41 -22.59 -4.00
CA GLU A 45 -19.92 -21.22 -3.87
C GLU A 45 -19.66 -20.83 -2.40
N ASN A 46 -20.55 -21.21 -1.48
CA ASN A 46 -20.34 -20.97 -0.05
C ASN A 46 -19.12 -21.74 0.49
N GLN A 47 -18.92 -22.99 0.07
CA GLN A 47 -17.75 -23.79 0.46
C GLN A 47 -16.45 -23.19 -0.07
N ILE A 48 -16.44 -22.70 -1.31
CA ILE A 48 -15.29 -22.00 -1.89
C ILE A 48 -14.95 -20.75 -1.07
N ASN A 49 -15.95 -19.92 -0.76
CA ASN A 49 -15.75 -18.72 0.05
C ASN A 49 -15.20 -19.05 1.45
N GLU A 50 -15.64 -20.16 2.07
CA GLU A 50 -15.10 -20.61 3.35
C GLU A 50 -13.62 -21.02 3.24
N ILE A 51 -13.25 -21.72 2.17
CA ILE A 51 -11.86 -22.13 1.90
C ILE A 51 -10.99 -20.90 1.65
N ASP A 52 -11.47 -19.92 0.88
CA ASP A 52 -10.73 -18.69 0.59
C ASP A 52 -10.44 -17.89 1.88
N ASN A 53 -11.43 -17.78 2.77
CA ASN A 53 -11.23 -17.16 4.08
C ASN A 53 -10.17 -17.89 4.92
N LYS A 54 -10.15 -19.24 4.89
CA LYS A 54 -9.11 -20.04 5.58
C LYS A 54 -7.73 -19.81 4.96
N ILE A 55 -7.63 -19.71 3.64
CA ILE A 55 -6.39 -19.40 2.92
C ILE A 55 -5.88 -18.01 3.35
N GLU A 56 -6.74 -16.99 3.39
CA GLU A 56 -6.35 -15.64 3.82
C GLU A 56 -5.84 -15.63 5.27
N ILE A 57 -6.54 -16.31 6.18
CA ILE A 57 -6.10 -16.46 7.58
C ILE A 57 -4.73 -17.14 7.65
N ASN A 58 -4.48 -18.19 6.86
CA ASN A 58 -3.20 -18.88 6.85
C ASN A 58 -2.09 -18.03 6.24
N ASN A 59 -2.36 -17.29 5.16
CA ASN A 59 -1.42 -16.36 4.55
C ASN A 59 -1.01 -15.26 5.53
N SER A 60 -1.96 -14.69 6.28
CA SER A 60 -1.65 -13.69 7.30
C SER A 60 -0.75 -14.25 8.42
N LYS A 61 -0.97 -15.51 8.85
CA LYS A 61 -0.10 -16.21 9.81
C LYS A 61 1.32 -16.40 9.25
N ILE A 62 1.45 -16.82 7.99
CA ILE A 62 2.76 -16.98 7.33
C ILE A 62 3.51 -15.64 7.27
N ILE A 63 2.83 -14.57 6.86
CA ILE A 63 3.42 -13.22 6.82
C ILE A 63 3.91 -12.80 8.21
N ILE A 64 3.11 -13.01 9.25
CA ILE A 64 3.48 -12.70 10.63
C ILE A 64 4.70 -13.52 11.07
N GLN A 65 4.76 -14.80 10.71
CA GLN A 65 5.88 -15.67 11.06
C GLN A 65 7.18 -15.18 10.40
N ASN A 66 7.15 -14.91 9.09
CA ASN A 66 8.31 -14.39 8.35
C ASN A 66 8.79 -13.04 8.91
N LEU A 67 7.86 -12.18 9.34
CA LEU A 67 8.21 -10.91 9.99
C LEU A 67 8.83 -11.12 11.37
N LYS A 68 8.40 -12.12 12.15
CA LYS A 68 8.97 -12.43 13.48
C LYS A 68 10.42 -12.90 13.39
N GLU A 69 10.79 -13.66 12.36
CA GLU A 69 12.15 -14.18 12.17
C GLU A 69 13.20 -13.06 12.12
N ASN A 70 12.85 -11.93 11.52
CA ASN A 70 13.74 -10.77 11.36
C ASN A 70 13.53 -9.68 12.43
N ALA A 71 12.56 -9.86 13.33
CA ALA A 71 12.17 -8.84 14.29
C ALA A 71 13.08 -8.79 15.52
N THR A 72 13.21 -7.59 16.09
CA THR A 72 13.91 -7.39 17.38
C THR A 72 12.93 -7.57 18.53
N THR A 73 13.18 -8.56 19.40
CA THR A 73 12.37 -8.78 20.61
C THR A 73 12.70 -7.76 21.70
N THR A 74 11.69 -7.29 22.42
CA THR A 74 11.85 -6.37 23.55
C THR A 74 10.68 -6.44 24.53
N LEU A 75 10.86 -5.86 25.71
CA LEU A 75 9.86 -5.81 26.79
C LEU A 75 9.21 -4.43 26.87
N LEU A 76 7.93 -4.41 27.24
CA LEU A 76 7.21 -3.17 27.55
C LEU A 76 7.58 -2.59 28.91
N LYS A 77 7.79 -1.27 28.97
CA LYS A 77 8.09 -0.52 30.21
C LYS A 77 6.84 -0.30 31.07
N ARG A 78 5.67 -0.17 30.45
CA ARG A 78 4.38 0.12 31.09
C ARG A 78 3.23 -0.46 30.26
N ASN A 79 2.02 -0.41 30.81
CA ASN A 79 0.82 -0.72 30.05
C ASN A 79 0.69 0.31 28.93
N CYS A 80 0.35 -0.11 27.71
CA CYS A 80 0.21 0.80 26.59
C CYS A 80 -0.73 0.27 25.51
N SER A 81 -1.20 1.20 24.68
CA SER A 81 -2.09 0.92 23.56
C SER A 81 -1.29 0.56 22.31
N PHE A 82 -1.82 -0.39 21.56
CA PHE A 82 -1.35 -0.77 20.24
C PHE A 82 -2.26 -0.17 19.19
N TYR A 83 -1.69 0.58 18.26
CA TYR A 83 -2.41 1.43 17.33
C TYR A 83 -2.41 0.85 15.91
N GLU A 84 -3.46 1.12 15.14
CA GLU A 84 -3.54 0.70 13.73
C GLU A 84 -2.62 1.51 12.81
N ILE A 85 -2.42 2.79 13.12
CA ILE A 85 -1.59 3.74 12.37
C ILE A 85 -0.66 4.43 13.39
N PRO A 86 0.54 4.93 13.01
CA PRO A 86 1.44 5.64 13.93
C PRO A 86 0.93 7.05 14.31
N SER A 87 -0.25 7.12 14.92
CA SER A 87 -0.94 8.33 15.35
C SER A 87 -1.70 8.09 16.65
N GLU A 88 -1.73 9.09 17.54
CA GLU A 88 -2.44 9.00 18.82
C GLU A 88 -3.96 8.94 18.65
N ASN A 89 -4.47 9.51 17.55
CA ASN A 89 -5.89 9.54 17.23
C ASN A 89 -6.35 8.30 16.44
N SER A 90 -5.45 7.35 16.19
CA SER A 90 -5.80 6.14 15.44
C SER A 90 -6.52 5.12 16.33
N LYS A 91 -7.25 4.21 15.67
CA LYS A 91 -7.96 3.13 16.34
C LYS A 91 -6.98 2.25 17.13
N ILE A 92 -7.34 1.97 18.38
CA ILE A 92 -6.60 1.06 19.24
C ILE A 92 -6.98 -0.38 18.85
N ILE A 93 -5.97 -1.17 18.46
CA ILE A 93 -6.11 -2.58 18.13
C ILE A 93 -6.16 -3.44 19.40
N GLU A 94 -5.31 -3.13 20.37
CA GLU A 94 -5.09 -3.98 21.56
C GLU A 94 -4.51 -3.16 22.72
N PHE A 95 -4.80 -3.58 23.95
CA PHE A 95 -4.14 -3.05 25.15
C PHE A 95 -3.16 -4.07 25.73
N THR A 96 -1.91 -3.64 25.89
CA THR A 96 -0.81 -4.51 26.34
C THR A 96 -0.42 -4.19 27.78
N LYS A 97 -0.05 -5.23 28.54
CA LYS A 97 0.40 -5.08 29.93
C LYS A 97 1.91 -4.84 29.98
N LYS A 98 2.38 -4.19 31.05
CA LYS A 98 3.80 -4.01 31.35
C LYS A 98 4.52 -5.38 31.39
N LYS A 99 5.81 -5.39 31.04
CA LYS A 99 6.67 -6.60 31.01
C LYS A 99 6.21 -7.67 30.00
N THR A 100 5.31 -7.40 29.06
CA THR A 100 5.05 -8.31 27.94
C THR A 100 6.15 -8.21 26.89
N ASN A 101 6.49 -9.34 26.27
CA ASN A 101 7.39 -9.40 25.12
C ASN A 101 6.65 -9.01 23.84
N ILE A 102 7.31 -8.23 22.99
CA ILE A 102 6.83 -7.85 21.66
C ILE A 102 7.96 -7.97 20.63
N TYR A 103 7.60 -8.04 19.36
CA TYR A 103 8.54 -8.14 18.24
C TYR A 103 8.53 -6.82 17.46
N LEU A 104 9.63 -6.07 17.43
CA LEU A 104 9.75 -4.84 16.66
C LEU A 104 10.23 -5.14 15.24
N ILE A 105 9.52 -4.61 14.24
CA ILE A 105 9.84 -4.78 12.82
C ILE A 105 10.59 -3.55 12.31
N GLU A 106 9.99 -2.37 12.43
CA GLU A 106 10.48 -1.14 11.79
C GLU A 106 10.24 0.09 12.68
N TYR A 107 11.14 1.08 12.58
CA TYR A 107 10.99 2.36 13.26
C TYR A 107 10.40 3.44 12.33
N TYR A 108 9.40 4.16 12.82
CA TYR A 108 8.76 5.28 12.15
C TYR A 108 9.13 6.58 12.87
N ALA A 109 9.99 7.37 12.21
CA ALA A 109 10.51 8.61 12.79
C ALA A 109 9.43 9.67 12.99
N TYR A 110 8.46 9.76 12.06
CA TYR A 110 7.29 10.62 12.19
C TYR A 110 6.40 10.07 13.30
N GLY A 111 6.33 10.78 14.44
CA GLY A 111 5.53 10.38 15.60
C GLY A 111 6.23 9.47 16.61
N THR A 112 7.49 9.05 16.38
CA THR A 112 8.26 8.20 17.30
C THR A 112 7.59 6.86 17.63
N TYR A 113 7.19 6.12 16.58
CA TYR A 113 6.54 4.82 16.69
C TYR A 113 7.46 3.68 16.22
N PHE A 114 7.21 2.48 16.72
CA PHE A 114 7.68 1.25 16.11
C PHE A 114 6.49 0.47 15.56
N LYS A 115 6.63 -0.07 14.35
CA LYS A 115 5.77 -1.15 13.87
C LYS A 115 6.21 -2.44 14.55
N ALA A 116 5.27 -3.14 15.14
CA ALA A 116 5.56 -4.32 15.94
C ALA A 116 4.50 -5.40 15.74
N ILE A 117 4.76 -6.58 16.31
CA ILE A 117 3.85 -7.71 16.38
C ILE A 117 3.57 -8.04 17.85
N TYR A 118 2.29 -8.14 18.18
CA TYR A 118 1.81 -8.61 19.47
C TYR A 118 0.54 -9.46 19.29
N ASN A 119 0.45 -10.63 19.93
CA ASN A 119 -0.68 -11.55 19.80
C ASN A 119 -1.13 -11.82 18.34
N ASN A 120 -0.15 -12.02 17.44
CA ASN A 120 -0.39 -12.21 16.00
C ASN A 120 -1.17 -11.06 15.33
N LYS A 121 -1.07 -9.85 15.87
CA LYS A 121 -1.56 -8.62 15.25
C LYS A 121 -0.37 -7.70 14.97
N ILE A 122 -0.42 -7.03 13.82
CA ILE A 122 0.57 -6.03 13.42
C ILE A 122 -0.01 -4.66 13.73
N GLY A 123 0.81 -3.78 14.29
CA GLY A 123 0.38 -2.43 14.65
C GLY A 123 1.55 -1.58 15.11
N TYR A 124 1.22 -0.46 15.72
CA TYR A 124 2.16 0.59 16.08
C TYR A 124 2.17 0.84 17.58
N ILE A 125 3.37 1.06 18.11
CA ILE A 125 3.59 1.33 19.53
C ILE A 125 4.55 2.50 19.71
N LYS A 126 4.32 3.36 20.70
CA LYS A 126 5.17 4.52 20.95
C LYS A 126 6.54 4.09 21.50
N GLU A 127 7.59 4.74 21.02
CA GLU A 127 8.98 4.50 21.44
C GLU A 127 9.17 4.61 22.96
N LYS A 128 8.46 5.55 23.60
CA LYS A 128 8.54 5.80 25.05
C LYS A 128 8.05 4.60 25.89
N ASP A 129 7.21 3.74 25.33
CA ASP A 129 6.59 2.62 26.04
C ASP A 129 7.44 1.34 25.99
N ILE A 130 8.52 1.35 25.20
CA ILE A 130 9.39 0.20 24.95
C ILE A 130 10.70 0.29 25.74
N ARG A 131 11.22 -0.85 26.24
CA ARG A 131 12.53 -0.95 26.86
C ARG A 131 13.64 -0.71 25.82
N GLN A 132 14.51 0.25 26.12
CA GLN A 132 15.57 0.70 25.22
C GLN A 132 16.83 -0.17 25.38
N ILE A 133 16.83 -1.34 24.73
CA ILE A 133 18.00 -2.22 24.61
C ILE A 133 18.87 -1.82 23.41
N LYS A 134 20.11 -2.31 23.34
CA LYS A 134 21.08 -1.99 22.28
C LYS A 134 20.49 -2.21 20.87
N LYS A 135 19.89 -3.37 20.62
CA LYS A 135 19.26 -3.73 19.33
C LYS A 135 18.14 -2.76 18.91
N VAL A 136 17.33 -2.28 19.85
CA VAL A 136 16.24 -1.30 19.57
C VAL A 136 16.83 0.04 19.11
N ARG A 137 17.93 0.47 19.73
CA ARG A 137 18.64 1.70 19.34
C ARG A 137 19.26 1.55 17.95
N GLU A 138 19.83 0.39 17.63
CA GLU A 138 20.36 0.06 16.31
C GLU A 138 19.27 0.12 15.24
N LEU A 139 18.10 -0.48 15.49
CA LEU A 139 16.94 -0.44 14.59
C LEU A 139 16.50 1.01 14.27
N LYS A 140 16.50 1.90 15.27
CA LYS A 140 16.23 3.33 15.10
C LYS A 140 17.30 4.05 14.26
N LEU A 141 18.57 3.69 14.42
CA LEU A 141 19.68 4.29 13.68
C LEU A 141 19.67 3.86 12.21
N LEU A 142 19.32 2.62 11.91
CA LEU A 142 19.20 2.12 10.53
C LEU A 142 18.22 2.98 9.72
N LYS A 143 17.01 3.22 10.25
CA LYS A 143 16.01 4.06 9.55
C LYS A 143 16.47 5.50 9.35
N LYS A 144 17.19 6.07 10.33
CA LYS A 144 17.74 7.43 10.21
C LYS A 144 18.79 7.53 9.10
N ARG A 145 19.55 6.48 8.84
CA ARG A 145 20.55 6.43 7.76
C ARG A 145 19.88 6.35 6.40
N GLU A 146 18.84 5.52 6.24
CA GLU A 146 18.07 5.40 5.01
C GLU A 146 17.50 6.76 4.55
N ASN A 147 16.91 7.52 5.47
CA ASN A 147 16.33 8.83 5.17
C ASN A 147 17.38 9.88 4.76
N ARG A 148 18.63 9.75 5.20
CA ARG A 148 19.70 10.66 4.76
C ARG A 148 20.16 10.33 3.35
N TYR A 149 20.26 9.04 3.03
CA TYR A 149 20.70 8.58 1.73
C TYR A 149 19.70 8.94 0.62
N SER A 150 18.39 8.76 0.86
CA SER A 150 17.35 9.15 -0.10
C SER A 150 17.42 10.64 -0.47
N ASN A 151 17.64 11.51 0.53
CA ASN A 151 17.77 12.95 0.30
C ASN A 151 19.05 13.30 -0.47
N SER A 152 20.16 12.58 -0.25
CA SER A 152 21.40 12.80 -1.02
C SER A 152 21.27 12.39 -2.50
N LEU A 153 20.58 11.30 -2.81
CA LEU A 153 20.36 10.86 -4.19
C LEU A 153 19.40 11.79 -4.95
N ILE A 154 18.36 12.27 -4.29
CA ILE A 154 17.43 13.25 -4.85
C ILE A 154 18.16 14.58 -5.14
N SER A 155 19.06 15.00 -4.24
CA SER A 155 19.91 16.18 -4.45
C SER A 155 20.92 16.01 -5.60
N GLN A 156 21.36 14.78 -5.92
CA GLN A 156 22.27 14.53 -7.05
C GLN A 156 21.55 14.52 -8.40
N LYS A 157 20.26 14.14 -8.44
CA LYS A 157 19.48 14.07 -9.68
C LYS A 157 18.98 15.43 -10.19
N THR A 158 18.87 16.44 -9.32
CA THR A 158 18.48 17.81 -9.71
C THR A 158 19.66 18.72 -10.03
N THR A 159 20.91 18.27 -9.85
CA THR A 159 22.09 19.01 -10.29
C THR A 159 22.65 18.45 -11.60
N LYS A 160 21.86 18.45 -12.68
CA LYS A 160 22.45 18.81 -13.98
C LYS A 160 22.90 20.27 -13.83
N LYS A 161 24.10 20.45 -13.26
CA LYS A 161 24.86 21.69 -13.38
C LYS A 161 25.03 21.92 -14.87
N THR A 162 24.10 22.66 -15.47
CA THR A 162 24.52 23.56 -16.55
C THR A 162 25.59 24.41 -15.89
N TYR A 163 26.84 24.18 -16.27
CA TYR A 163 27.91 25.11 -16.00
C TYR A 163 27.48 26.41 -16.70
N LYS A 164 26.67 27.22 -16.03
CA LYS A 164 26.56 28.63 -16.38
C LYS A 164 27.98 29.12 -16.20
N LYS A 165 28.70 29.25 -17.33
CA LYS A 165 29.95 30.02 -17.41
C LYS A 165 29.71 31.23 -16.52
N LYS A 166 30.48 31.33 -15.44
CA LYS A 166 30.46 32.49 -14.56
C LYS A 166 30.71 33.65 -15.52
N ARG A 167 29.66 34.38 -15.90
CA ARG A 167 29.82 35.56 -16.75
C ARG A 167 30.75 36.42 -15.93
N THR A 168 31.98 36.59 -16.40
CA THR A 168 32.89 37.59 -15.88
C THR A 168 32.15 38.89 -16.15
N TYR A 169 31.37 39.33 -15.16
CA TYR A 169 30.70 40.60 -15.22
C TYR A 169 31.88 41.57 -15.21
N SER A 170 32.26 42.08 -16.38
CA SER A 170 33.14 43.23 -16.45
C SER A 170 32.44 44.27 -15.60
N LYS A 171 32.97 44.50 -14.40
CA LYS A 171 32.39 45.47 -13.49
C LYS A 171 32.56 46.81 -14.18
N SER A 172 31.46 47.36 -14.71
CA SER A 172 31.46 48.73 -15.21
C SER A 172 31.66 49.64 -14.00
N TYR A 173 32.76 50.38 -14.02
CA TYR A 173 33.06 51.40 -13.01
C TYR A 173 32.59 52.75 -13.52
N TYR A 174 31.92 53.49 -12.65
CA TYR A 174 31.36 54.80 -12.96
C TYR A 174 32.05 55.86 -12.11
N ARG A 175 32.29 57.03 -12.70
CA ARG A 175 32.84 58.19 -11.97
C ARG A 175 31.70 58.92 -11.27
N GLY A 176 31.84 59.09 -9.96
CA GLY A 176 30.88 59.81 -9.13
C GLY A 176 31.10 61.33 -9.16
N PRO A 177 30.12 62.11 -8.67
CA PRO A 177 30.15 63.58 -8.72
C PRO A 177 31.29 64.21 -7.91
N ARG A 178 31.83 63.49 -6.91
CA ARG A 178 33.01 63.91 -6.13
C ARG A 178 34.34 63.35 -6.66
N GLY A 179 34.35 62.82 -7.88
CA GLY A 179 35.56 62.32 -8.56
C GLY A 179 36.06 60.94 -8.13
N GLY A 180 35.32 60.19 -7.30
CA GLY A 180 35.63 58.79 -6.95
C GLY A 180 35.00 57.79 -7.92
N CYS A 181 35.57 56.59 -8.06
CA CYS A 181 34.96 55.51 -8.85
C CYS A 181 34.05 54.64 -7.99
N TYR A 182 32.98 54.10 -8.57
CA TYR A 182 32.12 53.12 -7.91
C TYR A 182 31.55 52.10 -8.90
N TYR A 183 31.07 50.97 -8.40
CA TYR A 183 30.25 50.03 -9.18
C TYR A 183 28.94 49.73 -8.44
N ILE A 184 27.95 49.19 -9.16
CA ILE A 184 26.68 48.74 -8.58
C ILE A 184 26.82 47.25 -8.25
N ASN A 185 26.64 46.88 -6.99
CA ASN A 185 26.73 45.48 -6.56
C ASN A 185 25.44 44.70 -6.88
N SER A 186 25.43 43.39 -6.60
CA SER A 186 24.29 42.51 -6.87
C SER A 186 23.00 42.92 -6.16
N ASN A 187 23.10 43.73 -5.10
CA ASN A 187 21.98 44.21 -4.31
C ASN A 187 21.50 45.60 -4.78
N GLY A 188 22.07 46.14 -5.87
CA GLY A 188 21.72 47.46 -6.40
C GLY A 188 22.41 48.64 -5.72
N ASN A 189 23.29 48.40 -4.75
CA ASN A 189 23.93 49.45 -3.96
C ASN A 189 25.25 49.91 -4.59
N LYS A 190 25.57 51.20 -4.41
CA LYS A 190 26.85 51.78 -4.85
C LYS A 190 27.96 51.35 -3.89
N SER A 191 29.05 50.83 -4.44
CA SER A 191 30.27 50.51 -3.69
C SER A 191 31.43 51.26 -4.31
N TYR A 192 32.01 52.18 -3.55
CA TYR A 192 33.13 53.02 -3.99
C TYR A 192 34.45 52.23 -3.98
N VAL A 193 35.31 52.53 -4.94
CA VAL A 193 36.60 51.87 -5.16
C VAL A 193 37.67 52.90 -5.53
N SER A 194 38.91 52.45 -5.73
CA SER A 194 40.03 53.31 -6.12
C SER A 194 39.74 54.10 -7.40
N ARG A 195 40.25 55.35 -7.45
CA ARG A 195 40.09 56.27 -8.60
C ARG A 195 40.72 55.75 -9.90
N SER A 196 41.64 54.81 -9.82
CA SER A 196 42.31 54.23 -10.99
C SER A 196 41.44 53.26 -11.80
N LEU A 197 40.27 52.87 -11.29
CA LEU A 197 39.43 51.84 -11.90
C LEU A 197 38.38 52.37 -12.89
N CYS A 198 38.15 53.69 -12.95
CA CYS A 198 37.23 54.33 -13.91
C CYS A 198 37.96 55.25 -14.90
N ASN A 199 39.21 54.89 -15.23
CA ASN A 199 40.01 55.50 -16.28
C ASN A 199 39.85 54.74 -17.60
#